data_AF-A0A1R1B5Y9-F1
#
_entry.id   AF-A0A1R1B5Y9-F1
#
_cell.length_a   1.000
_cell.length_b   1.000
_cell.length_c   1.000
_cell.angle_alpha   90.00
_cell.angle_beta   90.00
_cell.angle_gamma   90.00
#
_symmetry.space_group_name_H-M   'P 1'
#
loop_
_entity.id
_entity.type
_entity.pdbx_description
1 polymer ?
#
loop_
_entity_poly.entity_id
_entity_poly.type
_entity_poly.pdbx_seq_one_letter_code
_entity_poly.pdbx_strand_id
1 'polypeptide(L)'
;MNKEYIIQEKLDLLLESFSTLNDKVNLALSYNEERLTAIERLMWKIERKLIDQNKVLGLLAKDELIDRLVTMKYHNDRIEPMHLQSEEYQRSSIEAMYDDDEHD
;
A
#
# COMPACT_ATOMS: atom_id res chain seq x y z
N MET A 1 -51.96 12.34 -46.27
CA MET A 1 -50.93 12.64 -45.24
C MET A 1 -49.94 13.63 -45.81
N ASN A 2 -49.71 14.76 -45.14
CA ASN A 2 -48.75 15.78 -45.59
C ASN A 2 -47.32 15.28 -45.30
N LYS A 3 -46.42 15.33 -46.29
CA LYS A 3 -45.03 14.89 -46.16
C LYS A 3 -44.28 15.67 -45.07
N GLU A 4 -44.60 16.94 -44.88
CA GLU A 4 -44.03 17.76 -43.80
C GLU A 4 -44.34 17.20 -42.41
N TYR A 5 -45.57 16.71 -42.21
CA TYR A 5 -45.96 16.13 -40.92
C TYR A 5 -45.16 14.87 -40.59
N ILE A 6 -44.95 14.00 -41.59
CA ILE A 6 -44.14 12.78 -41.44
C ILE A 6 -42.67 13.14 -41.14
N ILE A 7 -42.14 14.16 -41.81
CA ILE A 7 -40.76 14.62 -41.56
C ILE A 7 -40.63 15.15 -40.13
N GLN A 8 -41.58 15.97 -39.66
CA GLN A 8 -41.57 16.52 -38.32
C GLN A 8 -41.59 15.41 -37.25
N GLU A 9 -42.49 14.44 -37.38
CA GLU A 9 -42.59 13.31 -36.45
C GLU A 9 -41.27 12.52 -36.37
N LYS A 10 -40.60 12.29 -37.51
CA LYS A 10 -39.29 11.63 -37.53
C LYS A 10 -38.19 12.46 -36.87
N LEU A 11 -38.27 13.79 -37.00
CA LEU A 11 -37.30 14.71 -36.41
C LEU A 11 -37.47 14.76 -34.89
N ASP A 12 -38.71 14.77 -34.40
CA ASP A 12 -39.02 14.72 -32.97
C ASP A 12 -38.56 13.39 -32.35
N LEU A 13 -38.82 12.25 -33.00
CA LEU A 13 -38.31 10.94 -32.57
C LEU A 13 -36.78 10.88 -32.53
N LEU A 14 -36.12 11.48 -33.53
CA LEU A 14 -34.66 11.54 -33.57
C LEU A 14 -34.11 12.37 -32.40
N LEU A 15 -34.71 13.52 -32.12
CA LEU A 15 -34.32 14.38 -30.99
C LEU A 15 -34.48 13.67 -29.64
N GLU A 16 -35.59 12.96 -29.44
CA GLU A 16 -35.82 12.18 -28.23
C GLU A 16 -34.79 11.05 -28.08
N SER A 17 -34.51 10.33 -29.16
CA SER A 17 -33.50 9.28 -29.17
C SER A 17 -32.09 9.82 -28.89
N PHE A 18 -31.78 11.00 -29.42
CA PHE A 18 -30.51 11.67 -29.19
C PHE A 18 -30.38 12.13 -27.74
N SER A 19 -31.42 12.73 -27.15
CA SER A 19 -31.42 13.10 -25.73
C SER A 19 -31.21 11.88 -24.84
N THR A 20 -31.95 10.80 -25.10
CA THR A 20 -31.81 9.55 -24.35
C THR A 20 -30.40 8.96 -24.46
N LEU A 21 -29.80 9.00 -25.64
CA LEU A 21 -28.43 8.55 -25.85
C LEU A 21 -27.43 9.44 -25.10
N ASN A 22 -27.60 10.76 -25.18
CA ASN A 22 -26.75 11.73 -24.51
C ASN A 22 -26.77 11.52 -22.99
N ASP A 23 -27.94 11.31 -22.40
CA ASP A 23 -28.07 11.06 -20.96
C ASP A 23 -27.37 9.76 -20.54
N LYS A 24 -27.51 8.69 -21.35
CA LYS A 24 -26.81 7.43 -21.12
C LYS A 24 -25.29 7.58 -21.22
N VAL A 25 -24.80 8.35 -22.18
CA VAL A 25 -23.37 8.63 -22.34
C VAL A 25 -22.84 9.42 -21.14
N ASN A 26 -23.56 10.45 -20.69
CA ASN A 26 -23.16 11.25 -19.52
C ASN A 26 -23.12 10.41 -18.24
N LEU A 27 -24.11 9.52 -18.04
CA LEU A 27 -24.11 8.60 -16.91
C LEU A 27 -22.91 7.65 -16.97
N ALA A 28 -22.60 7.10 -18.15
CA ALA A 28 -21.46 6.21 -18.34
C ALA A 28 -20.11 6.93 -18.12
N LEU A 29 -20.00 8.19 -18.53
CA LEU A 29 -18.82 9.02 -18.28
C LEU A 29 -18.61 9.24 -16.79
N SER A 30 -19.64 9.70 -16.08
CA SER A 30 -19.58 9.92 -14.63
C SER A 30 -19.18 8.65 -13.87
N TYR A 31 -19.80 7.52 -14.20
CA TYR A 31 -19.43 6.23 -13.58
C TYR A 31 -17.98 5.84 -13.84
N ASN A 32 -17.47 6.09 -15.06
CA ASN A 32 -16.08 5.79 -15.39
C ASN A 32 -15.10 6.74 -14.69
N GLU A 33 -15.42 8.01 -14.52
CA GLU A 33 -14.60 8.97 -13.76
C GLU A 33 -14.45 8.54 -12.29
N GLU A 34 -15.53 8.09 -11.66
CA GLU A 34 -15.49 7.55 -10.29
C GLU A 34 -14.61 6.31 -10.20
N ARG A 35 -14.72 5.41 -11.18
CA ARG A 35 -13.89 4.19 -11.24
C ARG A 35 -12.42 4.51 -11.46
N LEU A 36 -12.08 5.46 -12.33
CA LEU A 36 -10.71 5.91 -12.56
C LEU A 36 -10.12 6.48 -11.27
N THR A 37 -10.86 7.34 -10.58
CA THR A 37 -10.45 7.88 -9.27
C THR A 37 -10.20 6.77 -8.24
N ALA A 38 -11.05 5.74 -8.21
CA ALA A 38 -10.86 4.59 -7.32
C ALA A 38 -9.61 3.77 -7.67
N ILE A 39 -9.36 3.55 -8.97
CA ILE A 39 -8.18 2.86 -9.49
C ILE A 39 -6.91 3.61 -9.10
N GLU A 40 -6.86 4.93 -9.29
CA GLU A 40 -5.71 5.77 -8.92
C GLU A 40 -5.38 5.66 -7.42
N ARG A 41 -6.41 5.71 -6.56
CA ARG A 41 -6.23 5.53 -5.11
C ARG A 41 -5.67 4.15 -4.75
N LEU A 42 -6.08 3.10 -5.47
CA LEU A 42 -5.55 1.75 -5.27
C LEU A 42 -4.10 1.63 -5.77
N MET A 43 -3.79 2.21 -6.93
CA MET A 43 -2.42 2.26 -7.46
C MET A 43 -1.46 2.89 -6.45
N TRP A 44 -1.81 4.06 -5.91
CA TRP A 44 -1.01 4.73 -4.87
C TRP A 44 -0.77 3.85 -3.63
N LYS A 45 -1.76 3.06 -3.21
CA LYS A 45 -1.60 2.12 -2.08
C LYS A 45 -0.64 0.98 -2.43
N ILE A 46 -0.72 0.47 -3.65
CA ILE A 46 0.14 -0.62 -4.13
C ILE A 46 1.59 -0.12 -4.26
N GLU A 47 1.81 1.04 -4.87
CA GLU A 47 3.15 1.64 -5.01
C GLU A 47 3.84 1.82 -3.66
N ARG A 48 3.13 2.34 -2.65
CA ARG A 48 3.68 2.44 -1.29
C ARG A 48 4.05 1.09 -0.70
N LYS A 49 3.19 0.07 -0.85
CA LYS A 49 3.50 -1.29 -0.38
C LYS A 49 4.72 -1.88 -1.08
N LEU A 50 4.90 -1.64 -2.38
CA LEU A 50 6.07 -2.09 -3.13
C LEU A 50 7.35 -1.42 -2.63
N ILE A 51 7.30 -0.12 -2.33
CA ILE A 51 8.44 0.60 -1.73
C ILE A 51 8.82 -0.02 -0.38
N ASP A 52 7.84 -0.32 0.47
CA ASP A 52 8.09 -0.93 1.78
C ASP A 52 8.64 -2.36 1.65
N GLN A 53 8.11 -3.16 0.73
CA GLN A 53 8.64 -4.49 0.42
C GLN A 53 10.09 -4.44 -0.06
N ASN A 54 10.43 -3.50 -0.95
CA ASN A 54 11.80 -3.31 -1.41
C ASN A 54 12.76 -2.94 -0.28
N LYS A 55 12.32 -2.11 0.68
CA LYS A 55 13.12 -1.81 1.88
C LYS A 55 13.37 -3.06 2.72
N VAL A 56 12.32 -3.86 2.98
CA VAL A 56 12.43 -5.09 3.76
C VAL A 56 13.35 -6.10 3.06
N LEU A 57 13.20 -6.30 1.75
CA LEU A 57 14.07 -7.16 0.96
C LEU A 57 15.52 -6.68 0.98
N GLY A 58 15.75 -5.37 0.93
CA GLY A 58 17.09 -4.79 1.06
C GLY A 58 17.74 -5.04 2.42
N LEU A 59 16.96 -5.07 3.50
CA LEU A 59 17.44 -5.44 4.84
C LEU A 59 17.71 -6.93 4.96
N LEU A 60 16.83 -7.78 4.40
CA LEU A 60 17.03 -9.23 4.34
C LEU A 60 18.29 -9.60 3.56
N ALA A 61 18.52 -8.97 2.41
CA ALA A 61 19.69 -9.25 1.56
C ALA A 61 21.03 -8.90 2.23
N LYS A 62 21.00 -8.10 3.30
CA LYS A 62 22.17 -7.71 4.09
C LYS A 62 22.24 -8.43 5.44
N ASP A 63 21.31 -9.33 5.73
CA ASP A 63 21.11 -9.93 7.05
C ASP A 63 20.86 -8.91 8.19
N GLU A 64 20.54 -7.66 7.86
CA GLU A 64 20.35 -6.54 8.81
C GLU A 64 18.90 -6.42 9.33
N LEU A 65 17.97 -7.22 8.81
CA LEU A 65 16.54 -7.07 9.14
C LEU A 65 16.29 -7.28 10.64
N ILE A 66 16.83 -8.36 11.20
CA ILE A 66 16.65 -8.70 12.62
C ILE A 66 17.26 -7.60 13.49
N ASP A 67 18.49 -7.18 13.18
CA ASP A 67 19.20 -6.14 13.93
C ASP A 67 18.41 -4.84 13.97
N ARG A 68 17.85 -4.43 12.84
CA ARG A 68 17.08 -3.20 12.75
C ARG A 68 15.74 -3.27 13.48
N LEU A 69 15.07 -4.43 13.44
CA LEU A 69 13.83 -4.66 14.19
C LEU A 69 14.08 -4.67 15.70
N VAL A 70 15.12 -5.38 16.14
CA VAL A 70 15.49 -5.48 17.54
C VAL A 70 15.95 -4.10 18.07
N THR A 71 16.78 -3.38 17.31
CA THR A 71 17.20 -2.01 17.65
C THR A 71 16.00 -1.08 17.75
N MET A 72 15.06 -1.10 16.79
CA MET A 72 13.85 -0.26 16.88
C MET A 72 13.02 -0.57 18.12
N LYS A 73 12.88 -1.84 18.49
CA LYS A 73 12.11 -2.27 19.68
C LYS A 73 12.72 -1.69 20.96
N TYR A 74 14.05 -1.75 21.09
CA TYR A 74 14.75 -1.32 22.30
C TYR A 74 15.30 0.12 22.23
N HIS A 75 15.05 0.84 21.14
CA HIS A 75 15.55 2.20 20.94
C HIS A 75 15.13 3.14 22.08
N ASN A 76 13.88 3.03 22.54
CA ASN A 76 13.37 3.88 23.62
C ASN A 76 14.04 3.57 24.97
N ASP A 77 14.42 2.32 25.17
CA ASP A 77 15.05 1.84 26.41
C ASP A 77 16.56 2.06 26.42
N ARG A 78 17.14 2.52 25.28
CA ARG A 78 18.59 2.68 25.06
C ARG A 78 19.38 1.39 25.34
N ILE A 79 18.72 0.25 25.22
CA ILE A 79 19.35 -1.06 25.41
C ILE A 79 19.91 -1.49 24.07
N GLU A 80 21.23 -1.65 24.00
CA GLU A 80 21.88 -2.28 22.86
C GLU A 80 21.73 -3.80 22.95
N PRO A 81 21.14 -4.46 21.93
CA PRO A 81 20.94 -5.90 21.93
C PRO A 81 22.25 -6.66 22.12
N MET A 82 22.23 -7.72 22.94
CA MET A 82 23.44 -8.48 23.31
C MET A 82 24.25 -8.95 22.09
N HIS A 83 23.58 -9.42 21.03
CA HIS A 83 24.23 -9.91 19.82
C HIS A 83 24.89 -8.82 18.96
N LEU A 84 24.60 -7.54 19.24
CA LEU A 84 25.25 -6.37 18.62
C LEU A 84 26.40 -5.81 19.46
N GLN A 85 26.53 -6.24 20.73
CA GLN A 85 27.64 -5.82 21.59
C GLN A 85 28.95 -6.54 21.24
N SER A 86 30.09 -6.08 21.76
CA SER A 86 31.38 -6.71 21.49
C SER A 86 31.44 -8.18 21.93
N GLU A 87 32.18 -9.02 21.22
CA GLU A 87 32.34 -10.44 21.60
C GLU A 87 32.86 -10.61 23.04
N GLU A 88 33.74 -9.72 23.48
CA GLU A 88 34.28 -9.72 24.84
C GLU A 88 33.18 -9.50 25.88
N TYR A 89 32.28 -8.53 25.65
CA TYR A 89 31.15 -8.28 26.53
C TYR A 89 30.14 -9.44 26.52
N GLN A 90 29.87 -10.01 25.34
CA GLN A 90 28.98 -11.16 25.21
C GLN A 90 29.50 -12.37 26.01
N ARG A 91 30.80 -12.69 25.89
CA ARG A 91 31.43 -13.79 26.63
C ARG A 91 31.44 -13.52 28.13
N SER A 92 31.85 -12.33 28.55
CA SER A 92 31.88 -11.95 29.96
C SER A 92 30.49 -11.98 30.61
N SER A 93 29.45 -11.58 29.88
CA SER A 93 28.06 -11.63 30.39
C SER A 93 27.55 -13.07 30.56
N ILE A 94 27.98 -14.00 29.69
CA ILE A 94 27.63 -15.41 29.79
C ILE A 94 28.39 -16.05 30.96
N GLU A 95 29.69 -15.80 31.09
CA GLU A 95 30.54 -16.33 32.14
C GLU A 95 30.05 -15.91 33.54
N ALA A 96 29.67 -14.64 33.70
CA ALA A 96 29.10 -14.12 34.95
C ALA A 96 27.76 -14.76 35.35
N MET A 97 27.05 -15.46 34.45
CA MET A 97 25.83 -16.20 34.80
C MET A 97 26.12 -17.58 35.42
N TYR A 98 27.32 -18.11 35.23
CA TYR A 98 27.73 -19.43 35.75
C TYR A 98 28.66 -19.32 36.97
N ASP A 99 29.25 -18.16 37.22
CA ASP A 99 30.12 -17.91 38.38
C ASP A 99 29.36 -17.94 39.74
N ASP A 100 28.04 -17.78 39.75
CA ASP A 100 27.22 -17.86 40.98
C ASP A 100 26.88 -19.31 41.39
N ASP A 101 27.15 -20.32 40.53
CA ASP A 101 26.83 -21.74 40.79
C ASP A 101 28.02 -22.53 41.39
N GLU A 102 29.21 -21.93 41.57
CA GLU A 102 30.42 -22.59 42.13
C GLU A 102 30.66 -22.32 43.63
N HIS A 103 29.67 -21.77 44.34
CA HIS A 103 29.72 -21.53 45.79
C HIS A 103 28.60 -22.26 46.56
N ASP A 104 28.57 -23.59 46.47
CA ASP A 104 27.87 -24.50 47.41
C ASP A 104 28.78 -25.64 47.87
#